data_AF-A0A9E4H7A2-F1
#
_entry.id   AF-A0A9E4H7A2-F1
#
_cell.length_a   1.000
_cell.length_b   1.000
_cell.length_c   1.000
_cell.angle_alpha   90.00
_cell.angle_beta   90.00
_cell.angle_gamma   90.00
#
_symmetry.space_group_name_H-M   'P 1'
#
loop_
_entity.id
_entity.type
_entity.pdbx_description
1 polymer ?
#
loop_
_entity_poly.entity_id
_entity_poly.type
_entity_poly.pdbx_seq_one_letter_code
_entity_poly.pdbx_strand_id
1 'polypeptide(L)'
;MAARVSNNRNDRRNAFDVIVRHIGWFLTVFYTLWALFTGLLSYARVMTAEDPPLAWTEIAIIAIIAAAATVGIAFPLAFGIVEGVRMVLAEFRKRFYREEGREEGREEGRKEGREERDRIWREWNQRRLQAEHDGVAFNEPTPDADASD
;
A
#
# COMPACT_ATOMS: atom_id res chain seq x y z
N MET A 1 -9.79 20.55 -7.16
CA MET A 1 -9.07 20.44 -5.88
C MET A 1 -8.52 19.03 -5.58
N ALA A 2 -9.13 17.95 -6.08
CA ALA A 2 -8.68 16.56 -5.82
C ALA A 2 -7.25 16.24 -6.32
N ALA A 3 -6.80 16.84 -7.43
CA ALA A 3 -5.49 16.56 -8.03
C ALA A 3 -4.27 16.99 -7.18
N ARG A 4 -4.41 18.00 -6.30
CA ARG A 4 -3.31 18.41 -5.39
C ARG A 4 -3.14 17.49 -4.19
N VAL A 5 -4.20 16.77 -3.79
CA VAL A 5 -4.17 15.89 -2.62
C VAL A 5 -3.55 14.53 -2.96
N SER A 6 -3.71 14.04 -4.20
CA SER A 6 -3.09 12.76 -4.63
C SER A 6 -1.56 12.88 -4.74
N ASN A 7 -1.04 14.04 -5.20
CA ASN A 7 0.40 14.25 -5.36
C ASN A 7 1.13 14.18 -4.01
N ASN A 8 0.55 14.79 -2.97
CA ASN A 8 1.15 14.86 -1.64
C ASN A 8 1.19 13.48 -0.92
N ARG A 9 0.29 12.54 -1.26
CA ARG A 9 0.33 11.16 -0.74
C ARG A 9 1.41 10.32 -1.42
N ASN A 10 1.64 10.51 -2.71
CA ASN A 10 2.70 9.81 -3.44
C ASN A 10 4.09 10.28 -2.98
N ASP A 11 4.28 11.57 -2.74
CA ASP A 11 5.56 12.12 -2.26
C ASP A 11 5.93 11.58 -0.87
N ARG A 12 4.96 11.47 0.04
CA ARG A 12 5.19 10.90 1.38
C ARG A 12 5.55 9.40 1.36
N ARG A 13 4.97 8.62 0.43
CA ARG A 13 5.33 7.19 0.28
C ARG A 13 6.74 7.04 -0.28
N ASN A 14 7.09 7.84 -1.29
CA ASN A 14 8.44 7.85 -1.85
C ASN A 14 9.48 8.23 -0.79
N ALA A 15 9.19 9.22 0.05
CA ALA A 15 10.08 9.61 1.14
C ALA A 15 10.28 8.47 2.15
N PHE A 16 9.22 7.75 2.53
CA PHE A 16 9.30 6.64 3.47
C PHE A 16 10.12 5.46 2.91
N ASP A 17 9.95 5.12 1.64
CA ASP A 17 10.72 4.06 0.99
C ASP A 17 12.20 4.41 0.87
N VAL A 18 12.51 5.68 0.57
CA VAL A 18 13.88 6.19 0.60
C VAL A 18 14.45 6.06 2.00
N ILE A 19 13.73 6.48 3.05
CA ILE A 19 14.19 6.39 4.44
C ILE A 19 14.45 4.93 4.86
N VAL A 20 13.52 4.02 4.60
CA VAL A 20 13.68 2.60 4.95
C VAL A 20 14.89 1.98 4.25
N ARG A 21 15.10 2.30 2.96
CA ARG A 21 16.27 1.84 2.21
C ARG A 21 17.58 2.37 2.80
N HIS A 22 17.62 3.64 3.20
CA HIS A 22 18.83 4.23 3.80
C HIS A 22 19.09 3.72 5.21
N ILE A 23 18.05 3.49 6.02
CA ILE A 23 18.17 2.86 7.34
C ILE A 23 18.73 1.44 7.21
N GLY A 24 18.28 0.66 6.22
CA GLY A 24 18.83 -0.67 5.94
C GLY A 24 20.33 -0.62 5.68
N TRP A 25 20.76 0.23 4.75
CA TRP A 25 22.19 0.43 4.45
C TRP A 25 23.00 0.91 5.65
N PHE A 26 22.47 1.90 6.39
CA PHE A 26 23.11 2.42 7.58
C PHE A 26 23.32 1.32 8.63
N LEU A 27 22.30 0.52 8.91
CA LEU A 27 22.40 -0.58 9.88
C LEU A 27 23.38 -1.65 9.43
N THR A 28 23.40 -2.03 8.15
CA THR A 28 24.39 -2.98 7.63
C THR A 28 25.81 -2.47 7.84
N VAL A 29 26.10 -1.24 7.40
CA VAL A 29 27.43 -0.62 7.56
C VAL A 29 27.78 -0.50 9.05
N PHE A 30 26.84 -0.05 9.89
CA PHE A 30 27.04 0.09 11.32
C PHE A 30 27.39 -1.25 11.99
N TYR A 31 26.62 -2.31 11.73
CA TYR A 31 26.88 -3.62 12.33
C TYR A 31 28.17 -4.27 11.83
N THR A 32 28.53 -4.08 10.56
CA THR A 32 29.83 -4.52 10.02
C THR A 32 30.97 -3.79 10.74
N LEU A 33 30.91 -2.47 10.86
CA LEU A 33 31.93 -1.68 11.56
C LEU A 33 31.99 -2.04 13.05
N TRP A 34 30.84 -2.27 13.69
CA TRP A 34 30.77 -2.71 15.09
C TRP A 34 31.42 -4.08 15.30
N ALA A 35 31.14 -5.06 14.43
CA ALA A 35 31.75 -6.38 14.51
C ALA A 35 33.28 -6.34 14.29
N LEU A 36 33.75 -5.49 13.37
CA LEU A 36 35.17 -5.24 13.20
C LEU A 36 35.78 -4.59 14.45
N PHE A 37 35.12 -3.60 15.03
CA PHE A 37 35.58 -2.90 16.23
C PHE A 37 35.69 -3.85 17.45
N THR A 38 34.66 -4.67 17.70
CA THR A 38 34.69 -5.63 18.82
C THR A 38 35.73 -6.73 18.59
N GLY A 39 35.92 -7.15 17.34
CA GLY A 39 37.01 -8.04 16.96
C GLY A 39 38.38 -7.45 17.24
N LEU A 40 38.58 -6.16 16.89
CA LEU A 40 39.83 -5.44 17.13
C LEU A 40 40.12 -5.25 18.63
N LEU A 41 39.09 -4.94 19.43
CA LEU A 41 39.20 -4.86 20.89
C LEU A 41 39.57 -6.21 21.51
N SER A 42 38.97 -7.30 21.02
CA SER A 42 39.27 -8.65 21.49
C SER A 42 40.72 -9.01 21.15
N TYR A 43 41.15 -8.72 19.92
CA TYR A 43 42.54 -8.89 19.48
C TYR A 43 43.53 -8.07 20.33
N ALA A 44 43.24 -6.79 20.56
CA ALA A 44 44.08 -5.92 21.39
C ALA A 44 44.22 -6.45 22.81
N ARG A 45 43.13 -6.93 23.43
CA ARG A 45 43.18 -7.54 24.78
C ARG A 45 44.05 -8.78 24.85
N VAL A 46 43.97 -9.65 23.85
CA VAL A 46 44.83 -10.84 23.75
C VAL A 46 46.29 -10.43 23.64
N MET A 47 46.61 -9.47 22.76
CA MET A 47 48.00 -9.02 22.55
C MET A 47 48.60 -8.33 23.77
N THR A 48 47.78 -7.82 24.68
CA THR A 48 48.22 -7.25 25.97
C THR A 48 48.32 -8.27 27.10
N ALA A 49 47.91 -9.53 26.90
CA ALA A 49 48.10 -10.57 27.89
C ALA A 49 49.56 -11.07 27.86
N GLU A 50 50.16 -11.32 29.03
CA GLU A 50 51.55 -11.81 29.12
C GLU A 50 51.72 -13.23 28.53
N ASP A 51 50.66 -14.05 28.52
CA ASP A 51 50.62 -15.38 27.90
C ASP A 51 49.19 -15.69 27.40
N PRO A 52 48.77 -15.19 26.23
CA PRO A 52 47.45 -15.49 25.69
C PRO A 52 47.39 -16.96 25.23
N PRO A 53 46.45 -17.77 25.72
CA PRO A 53 46.32 -19.14 25.24
C PRO A 53 45.85 -19.11 23.79
N LEU A 54 46.57 -19.81 22.90
CA LEU A 54 46.32 -19.85 21.44
C LEU A 54 44.85 -20.13 21.08
N ALA A 55 44.17 -20.90 21.92
CA ALA A 55 42.75 -21.23 21.77
C ALA A 55 41.83 -19.99 21.81
N TRP A 56 42.15 -18.95 22.59
CA TRP A 56 41.30 -17.77 22.70
C TRP A 56 41.36 -16.87 21.46
N THR A 57 42.51 -16.81 20.79
CA THR A 57 42.64 -16.11 19.50
C THR A 57 41.85 -16.78 18.40
N GLU A 58 41.88 -18.10 18.33
CA GLU A 58 41.14 -18.85 17.31
C GLU A 58 39.63 -18.71 17.51
N ILE A 59 39.16 -18.82 18.76
CA ILE A 59 37.73 -18.63 19.10
C ILE A 59 37.27 -17.20 18.74
N ALA A 60 38.08 -16.18 19.01
CA ALA A 60 37.74 -14.80 18.66
C ALA A 60 37.62 -14.59 17.15
N ILE A 61 38.55 -15.12 16.35
CA ILE A 61 38.50 -15.03 14.88
C ILE A 61 37.27 -15.75 14.32
N ILE A 62 37.00 -16.97 14.80
CA ILE A 62 35.82 -17.75 14.36
C ILE A 62 34.52 -17.02 14.71
N ALA A 63 34.43 -16.43 15.91
CA ALA A 63 33.24 -15.68 16.33
C ALA A 63 33.00 -14.44 15.43
N ILE A 64 34.05 -13.73 15.03
CA ILE A 64 33.94 -12.57 14.12
C ILE A 64 33.45 -13.02 12.74
N ILE A 65 34.03 -14.09 12.18
CA ILE A 65 33.64 -14.61 10.87
C ILE A 65 32.18 -15.10 10.90
N ALA A 66 31.79 -15.84 11.94
CA ALA A 66 30.42 -16.33 12.10
C ALA A 66 29.41 -15.18 12.24
N ALA A 67 29.74 -14.14 13.01
CA ALA A 67 28.91 -12.95 13.14
C ALA A 67 28.77 -12.21 11.81
N ALA A 68 29.88 -12.00 11.07
CA ALA A 68 29.86 -11.34 9.78
C ALA A 68 29.04 -12.13 8.74
N ALA A 69 29.18 -13.46 8.70
CA ALA A 69 28.40 -14.33 7.83
C ALA A 69 26.91 -14.30 8.20
N THR A 70 26.58 -14.29 9.49
CA THR A 70 25.19 -14.21 9.96
C THR A 70 24.55 -12.89 9.55
N VAL A 71 25.23 -11.75 9.72
CA VAL A 71 24.70 -10.45 9.27
C VAL A 71 24.59 -10.39 7.74
N GLY A 72 25.58 -10.91 7.02
CA GLY A 72 25.59 -10.94 5.56
C GLY A 72 24.49 -11.81 4.94
N ILE A 73 23.98 -12.82 5.65
CA ILE A 73 22.92 -13.72 5.16
C ILE A 73 21.54 -13.33 5.72
N ALA A 74 21.45 -13.06 7.03
CA ALA A 74 20.17 -12.78 7.68
C ALA A 74 19.57 -11.45 7.22
N PHE A 75 20.41 -10.45 6.94
CA PHE A 75 19.91 -9.12 6.58
C PHE A 75 19.29 -9.06 5.17
N PRO A 76 19.92 -9.62 4.11
CA PRO A 76 19.27 -9.73 2.80
C PRO A 76 18.00 -10.57 2.84
N LEU A 77 17.96 -11.65 3.64
CA LEU A 77 16.76 -12.45 3.82
C LEU A 77 15.63 -11.64 4.46
N ALA A 78 15.91 -10.92 5.54
CA ALA A 78 14.93 -10.04 6.19
C ALA A 78 14.43 -8.96 5.22
N PHE A 79 15.33 -8.35 4.43
CA PHE A 79 14.96 -7.34 3.45
C PHE A 79 14.09 -7.91 2.33
N GLY A 80 14.43 -9.10 1.82
CA GLY A 80 13.63 -9.81 0.80
C GLY A 80 12.23 -10.17 1.30
N ILE A 81 12.10 -10.55 2.57
CA ILE A 81 10.78 -10.81 3.19
C ILE A 81 9.96 -9.51 3.25
N VAL A 82 10.56 -8.39 3.66
CA VAL A 82 9.85 -7.10 3.77
C VAL A 82 9.39 -6.60 2.38
N GLU A 83 10.25 -6.68 1.37
CA GLU A 83 9.91 -6.36 -0.03
C GLU A 83 8.77 -7.26 -0.55
N GLY A 84 8.88 -8.57 -0.31
CA GLY A 84 7.84 -9.54 -0.70
C GLY A 84 6.49 -9.24 -0.06
N VAL A 85 6.46 -8.97 1.25
CA VAL A 85 5.23 -8.60 1.97
C VAL A 85 4.64 -7.30 1.43
N ARG A 86 5.47 -6.30 1.11
CA ARG A 86 5.01 -5.03 0.51
C ARG A 86 4.36 -5.24 -0.85
N MET A 87 4.95 -6.08 -1.69
CA MET A 87 4.41 -6.39 -3.01
C MET A 87 3.03 -7.07 -2.89
N VAL A 88 2.91 -8.05 -1.99
CA VAL A 88 1.64 -8.73 -1.70
C VAL A 88 0.58 -7.73 -1.19
N LEU A 89 0.94 -6.86 -0.24
CA LEU A 89 0.01 -5.85 0.29
C LEU A 89 -0.41 -4.83 -0.77
N ALA A 90 0.48 -4.46 -1.69
CA ALA A 90 0.16 -3.57 -2.80
C ALA A 90 -0.85 -4.22 -3.77
N GLU A 91 -0.66 -5.51 -4.07
CA GLU A 91 -1.59 -6.29 -4.89
C GLU A 91 -2.98 -6.37 -4.24
N PHE A 92 -3.04 -6.66 -2.93
CA PHE A 92 -4.29 -6.70 -2.16
C PHE A 92 -5.01 -5.35 -2.19
N ARG A 93 -4.29 -4.25 -1.94
CA ARG A 93 -4.88 -2.90 -2.02
C ARG A 93 -5.45 -2.61 -3.40
N LYS A 94 -4.74 -2.97 -4.47
CA LYS A 94 -5.18 -2.72 -5.84
C LYS A 94 -6.48 -3.47 -6.16
N ARG A 95 -6.66 -4.67 -5.62
CA ARG A 95 -7.91 -5.44 -5.75
C ARG A 95 -9.04 -4.79 -4.95
N PHE A 96 -8.78 -4.46 -3.69
CA PHE A 96 -9.77 -3.85 -2.80
C PHE A 96 -10.35 -2.55 -3.38
N TYR A 97 -9.49 -1.61 -3.83
CA TYR A 97 -9.95 -0.36 -4.42
C TYR A 97 -10.69 -0.53 -5.76
N ARG A 98 -10.42 -1.60 -6.52
CA ARG A 98 -11.19 -1.89 -7.75
C ARG A 98 -12.57 -2.44 -7.46
N GLU A 99 -12.72 -3.19 -6.38
CA GLU A 99 -14.00 -3.72 -5.94
C GLU A 99 -14.86 -2.60 -5.34
N GLU A 100 -14.28 -1.80 -4.45
CA GLU A 100 -14.94 -0.66 -3.81
C GLU A 100 -15.40 0.37 -4.86
N GLY A 101 -14.53 0.76 -5.80
CA GLY A 101 -14.91 1.68 -6.89
C GLY A 101 -15.95 1.10 -7.87
N ARG A 102 -16.05 -0.23 -7.99
CA ARG A 102 -17.12 -0.88 -8.77
C ARG A 102 -18.45 -0.89 -8.02
N GLU A 103 -18.42 -1.01 -6.71
CA GLU A 103 -19.63 -0.93 -5.88
C GLU A 103 -20.15 0.50 -5.84
N GLU A 104 -19.30 1.48 -5.57
CA GLU A 104 -19.67 2.91 -5.61
C GLU A 104 -20.24 3.31 -6.97
N GLY A 105 -19.57 2.94 -8.08
CA GLY A 105 -20.08 3.23 -9.42
C GLY A 105 -21.42 2.56 -9.75
N ARG A 106 -21.71 1.39 -9.18
CA ARG A 106 -23.02 0.73 -9.32
C ARG A 106 -24.10 1.37 -8.47
N GLU A 107 -23.74 1.96 -7.34
CA GLU A 107 -24.69 2.69 -6.49
C GLU A 107 -25.01 4.06 -7.08
N GLU A 108 -24.01 4.80 -7.54
CA GLU A 108 -24.19 6.07 -8.25
C GLU A 108 -25.02 5.87 -9.52
N GLY A 109 -24.69 4.89 -10.36
CA GLY A 109 -25.47 4.60 -11.57
C GLY A 109 -26.92 4.19 -11.28
N ARG A 110 -27.18 3.45 -10.18
CA ARG A 110 -28.55 3.13 -9.75
C ARG A 110 -29.28 4.36 -9.20
N LYS A 111 -28.57 5.29 -8.55
CA LYS A 111 -29.15 6.52 -8.03
C LYS A 111 -29.51 7.47 -9.16
N GLU A 112 -28.59 7.71 -10.09
CA GLU A 112 -28.85 8.53 -11.29
C GLU A 112 -30.00 7.96 -12.12
N GLY A 113 -30.03 6.64 -12.33
CA GLY A 113 -31.14 5.99 -13.04
C GLY A 113 -32.50 6.16 -12.35
N ARG A 114 -32.55 6.17 -11.00
CA ARG A 114 -33.79 6.46 -10.26
C ARG A 114 -34.19 7.93 -10.37
N GLU A 115 -33.24 8.85 -10.23
CA GLU A 115 -33.52 10.29 -10.34
C GLU A 115 -34.02 10.67 -11.73
N GLU A 116 -33.43 10.09 -12.77
CA GLU A 116 -33.85 10.25 -14.16
C GLU A 116 -35.26 9.69 -14.38
N ARG A 117 -35.52 8.46 -13.93
CA ARG A 117 -36.85 7.83 -14.02
C ARG A 117 -37.91 8.68 -13.29
N ASP A 118 -37.60 9.16 -12.09
CA ASP A 118 -38.52 9.98 -11.29
C ASP A 118 -38.73 11.38 -11.91
N ARG A 119 -37.75 11.91 -12.67
CA ARG A 119 -37.94 13.13 -13.47
C ARG A 119 -38.93 12.90 -14.59
N ILE A 120 -38.74 11.86 -15.39
CA ILE A 120 -39.62 11.51 -16.51
C ILE A 120 -41.06 11.27 -16.02
N TRP A 121 -41.23 10.56 -14.91
CA TRP A 121 -42.54 10.34 -14.30
C TRP A 121 -43.23 11.64 -13.85
N ARG A 122 -42.48 12.58 -13.27
CA ARG A 122 -43.04 13.89 -12.88
C ARG A 122 -43.48 14.71 -14.09
N GLU A 123 -42.67 14.75 -15.14
CA GLU A 123 -42.99 15.48 -16.37
C GLU A 123 -44.21 14.88 -17.08
N TRP A 124 -44.30 13.55 -17.15
CA TRP A 124 -45.47 12.87 -17.67
C TRP A 124 -46.73 13.19 -16.85
N ASN A 125 -46.63 13.15 -15.53
CA ASN A 125 -47.79 13.39 -14.66
C ASN A 125 -48.25 14.86 -14.70
N GLN A 126 -47.33 15.81 -14.88
CA GLN A 126 -47.67 17.21 -15.13
C GLN A 126 -48.46 17.38 -16.43
N ARG A 127 -48.03 16.73 -17.53
CA ARG A 127 -48.76 16.75 -18.80
C ARG A 127 -50.14 16.12 -18.68
N ARG A 128 -50.25 15.02 -17.92
CA ARG A 128 -51.53 14.35 -17.63
C ARG A 128 -52.49 15.29 -16.88
N LEU A 129 -52.02 15.94 -15.82
CA LEU A 129 -52.83 16.87 -15.02
C LEU A 129 -53.24 18.11 -15.83
N GLN A 130 -52.36 18.61 -16.71
CA GLN A 130 -52.68 19.72 -17.61
C GLN A 130 -53.78 19.35 -18.60
N ALA A 131 -53.70 18.17 -19.21
CA ALA A 131 -54.74 17.69 -20.12
C ALA A 131 -56.10 17.49 -19.42
N GLU A 132 -56.08 17.02 -18.17
CA GLU A 132 -57.27 16.89 -17.32
C GLU A 132 -57.89 18.27 -17.02
N HIS A 133 -57.06 19.26 -16.70
CA HIS A 133 -57.50 20.64 -16.47
C HIS A 133 -58.12 21.27 -17.74
N ASP A 134 -57.54 21.00 -18.90
CA ASP A 134 -57.97 21.57 -20.18
C ASP A 134 -59.13 20.78 -20.83
N GLY A 135 -59.57 19.68 -20.20
CA GLY A 135 -60.70 18.86 -20.65
C GLY A 135 -60.42 18.04 -21.91
N VAL A 136 -59.14 17.80 -22.24
CA VAL A 136 -58.70 17.02 -23.41
C VAL A 136 -58.24 15.62 -23.02
N ALA A 137 -58.51 14.63 -23.88
CA ALA A 137 -58.12 13.25 -23.65
C ALA A 137 -56.59 13.10 -23.66
N PHE A 138 -56.02 12.51 -22.61
CA PHE A 138 -54.60 12.24 -22.48
C PHE A 138 -54.27 10.82 -22.96
N ASN A 139 -53.60 10.70 -24.11
CA ASN A 139 -53.31 9.43 -24.76
C ASN A 139 -51.80 9.09 -24.81
N GLU A 140 -50.95 9.80 -24.04
CA GLU A 140 -49.53 9.43 -23.98
C GLU A 140 -49.35 8.13 -23.20
N PRO A 141 -48.55 7.17 -23.72
CA PRO A 141 -48.22 5.95 -22.99
C PRO A 141 -47.46 6.28 -21.71
N THR A 142 -47.60 5.44 -20.68
CA THR A 142 -46.85 5.59 -19.44
C THR A 142 -45.36 5.42 -19.69
N PRO A 143 -44.47 6.11 -18.97
CA PRO A 143 -43.02 6.02 -19.17
C PRO A 143 -42.43 4.60 -19.10
N ASP A 144 -43.09 3.67 -18.42
CA ASP A 144 -42.64 2.27 -18.30
C ASP A 144 -43.09 1.39 -19.49
N ALA A 145 -43.99 1.87 -20.35
CA ALA A 145 -44.52 1.10 -21.48
C ALA A 145 -43.44 0.79 -22.54
N ASP A 146 -42.48 1.70 -22.72
CA ASP A 146 -41.37 1.55 -23.68
C ASP A 146 -40.20 0.72 -23.14
N ALA A 147 -40.18 0.39 -21.84
CA ALA A 147 -39.10 -0.36 -21.19
C ALA A 147 -39.33 -1.88 -21.17
N SER A 148 -40.39 -2.36 -21.84
CA SER A 148 -40.88 -3.75 -21.76
C SER A 148 -40.49 -4.65 -22.95
N ASP A 149 -39.78 -4.12 -23.94
CA ASP A 149 -39.28 -4.85 -25.13
C ASP A 149 -37.83 -5.34 -24.94
#